data_AF-A0A1V0UNJ5-F1
#
_entry.id   AF-A0A1V0UNJ5-F1
#
_cell.length_a   1.000
_cell.length_b   1.000
_cell.length_c   1.000
_cell.angle_alpha   90.00
_cell.angle_beta   90.00
_cell.angle_gamma   90.00
#
_symmetry.space_group_name_H-M   'P 1'
#
loop_
_entity.id
_entity.type
_entity.pdbx_description
1 polymer ?
#
loop_
_entity_poly.entity_id
_entity_poly.type
_entity_poly.pdbx_seq_one_letter_code
_entity_poly.pdbx_strand_id
1 'polypeptide(L)' 'MSKTKQAIKPAVFSKEQFLESKQFTTMQKHILSVVLKEGETYTFKQAKQLVEDLLNREVR' A
#
# COMPACT_ATOMS: atom_id res chain seq x y z
N MET A 1 2.11 28.34 -20.06
CA MET A 1 2.48 27.32 -19.06
C MET A 1 1.57 26.11 -19.23
N SER A 2 1.98 25.17 -20.08
CA SER A 2 1.18 24.00 -20.45
C SER A 2 1.12 23.01 -19.28
N LYS A 3 -0.05 22.84 -18.67
CA LYS A 3 -0.30 21.81 -17.66
C LYS A 3 -0.33 20.46 -18.37
N THR A 4 0.83 19.83 -18.50
CA THR A 4 1.00 18.49 -19.03
C THR A 4 0.10 17.55 -18.24
N LYS A 5 -0.90 16.96 -18.92
CA LYS A 5 -1.63 15.78 -18.44
C LYS A 5 -0.59 14.67 -18.28
N GLN A 6 0.02 14.57 -17.11
CA GLN A 6 0.88 13.44 -16.76
C GLN A 6 -0.02 12.22 -16.78
N ALA A 7 0.24 11.34 -17.76
CA ALA A 7 -0.30 9.99 -17.78
C ALA A 7 -0.12 9.41 -16.37
N ILE A 8 -1.23 9.10 -15.72
CA ILE A 8 -1.30 8.66 -14.33
C ILE A 8 -0.68 7.26 -14.30
N LYS A 9 0.65 7.21 -14.23
CA LYS A 9 1.32 5.98 -13.84
C LYS A 9 0.80 5.66 -12.44
N PRO A 10 0.37 4.41 -12.17
CA PRO A 10 -0.08 4.06 -10.84
C PRO A 10 1.06 4.35 -9.87
N ALA A 11 0.81 5.24 -8.91
CA ALA A 11 1.80 5.57 -7.90
C ALA A 11 2.10 4.28 -7.11
N VAL A 12 3.34 3.82 -7.24
CA VAL A 12 3.89 2.73 -6.45
C VAL A 12 4.61 3.33 -5.26
N PHE A 13 4.44 2.70 -4.11
CA PHE A 13 5.02 3.15 -2.87
C PHE A 13 5.81 2.00 -2.25
N SER A 14 6.89 2.33 -1.56
CA SER A 14 7.64 1.35 -0.77
C SER A 14 6.91 1.02 0.52
N LYS A 15 7.34 -0.07 1.16
CA LYS A 15 6.88 -0.43 2.51
C LYS A 15 7.01 0.75 3.47
N GLU A 16 8.14 1.45 3.52
CA GLU A 16 8.30 2.58 4.45
C GLU A 16 7.28 3.69 4.17
N GLN A 17 7.06 4.03 2.90
CA GLN A 17 6.08 5.03 2.52
C GLN A 17 4.65 4.66 2.95
N PHE A 18 4.29 3.37 2.90
CA PHE A 18 3.02 2.90 3.43
C PHE A 18 2.94 2.99 4.95
N LEU A 19 4.02 2.68 5.66
CA LEU A 19 4.10 2.76 7.12
C LEU A 19 4.07 4.20 7.64
N GLU A 20 4.67 5.13 6.90
CA GLU A 20 4.64 6.57 7.21
C GLU A 20 3.33 7.24 6.78
N SER A 21 2.61 6.66 5.80
CA SER A 21 1.36 7.21 5.28
C SER A 21 0.26 7.27 6.34
N LYS A 22 -0.56 8.34 6.32
CA LYS A 22 -1.77 8.46 7.14
C LYS A 22 -2.98 7.74 6.54
N GLN A 23 -2.85 7.16 5.34
CA GLN A 23 -3.94 6.46 4.67
C GLN A 23 -4.30 5.12 5.31
N PHE A 24 -3.38 4.52 6.06
CA PHE A 24 -3.57 3.23 6.71
C PHE A 24 -3.64 3.39 8.23
N THR A 25 -4.50 2.60 8.87
CA THR A 25 -4.59 2.55 10.34
C THR A 25 -3.40 1.83 10.94
N THR A 26 -3.17 1.96 12.25
CA THR A 26 -2.06 1.27 12.95
C THR A 26 -2.06 -0.24 12.72
N MET A 27 -3.23 -0.89 12.75
CA MET A 27 -3.37 -2.31 12.44
C MET A 27 -3.03 -2.61 10.98
N GLN A 28 -3.56 -1.82 10.04
CA GLN A 28 -3.26 -2.02 8.61
C GLN A 28 -1.78 -1.80 8.31
N LYS A 29 -1.12 -0.84 8.95
CA LYS A 29 0.33 -0.65 8.86
C LYS A 29 1.09 -1.85 9.39
N HIS A 30 0.64 -2.44 10.50
CA HIS A 30 1.24 -3.65 11.03
C HIS A 30 1.06 -4.86 10.10
N ILE A 31 -0.06 -4.93 9.39
CA ILE A 31 -0.27 -5.96 8.36
C ILE A 31 0.62 -5.68 7.15
N LEU A 32 0.71 -4.43 6.70
CA LEU A 32 1.58 -4.02 5.61
C LEU A 32 3.07 -4.25 5.94
N SER A 33 3.49 -4.09 7.19
CA SER A 33 4.87 -4.36 7.58
C SER A 33 5.24 -5.85 7.50
N VAL A 34 4.25 -6.74 7.63
CA VAL A 34 4.41 -8.20 7.57
C VAL A 34 4.23 -8.72 6.14
N VAL A 35 3.27 -8.16 5.38
CA VAL A 35 2.91 -8.65 4.05
C VAL A 35 3.76 -8.04 2.93
N LEU A 36 4.21 -6.79 3.09
CA LEU A 36 5.06 -6.12 2.10
C LEU A 36 6.53 -6.49 2.33
N LYS A 37 7.20 -6.89 1.25
CA LYS A 37 8.63 -7.20 1.28
C LYS A 37 9.47 -5.93 1.20
N GLU A 38 10.64 -5.97 1.84
CA GLU A 38 11.61 -4.89 1.78
C GLU A 38 12.29 -4.87 0.41
N GLY A 39 12.41 -3.68 -0.18
CA GLY A 39 12.91 -3.50 -1.55
C GLY A 39 11.86 -3.70 -2.65
N GLU A 40 10.64 -4.15 -2.33
CA GLU A 40 9.52 -4.17 -3.27
C GLU A 40 8.65 -2.91 -3.15
N THR A 41 8.02 -2.54 -4.27
CA THR A 41 7.07 -1.43 -4.32
C THR A 41 5.71 -1.95 -4.73
N TYR A 42 4.68 -1.38 -4.12
CA TYR A 42 3.30 -1.81 -4.33
C TYR A 42 2.44 -0.61 -4.62
N THR A 43 1.43 -0.80 -5.45
CA THR A 43 0.40 0.20 -5.64
C THR A 43 -0.53 0.25 -4.42
N PHE A 44 -1.18 1.38 -4.21
CA PHE A 44 -2.18 1.51 -3.14
C PHE A 44 -3.26 0.41 -3.20
N LYS A 45 -3.70 0.04 -4.41
CA LYS A 45 -4.69 -1.03 -4.62
C LYS A 45 -4.16 -2.40 -4.19
N GLN A 46 -2.91 -2.72 -4.54
CA GLN A 46 -2.27 -3.98 -4.13
C GLN A 46 -2.11 -4.04 -2.62
N ALA A 47 -1.59 -2.97 -2.00
CA ALA A 47 -1.43 -2.89 -0.55
C ALA A 47 -2.77 -3.11 0.18
N LYS A 48 -3.83 -2.45 -0.29
CA LYS A 48 -5.18 -2.62 0.27
C LYS A 48 -5.70 -4.06 0.12
N GLN A 49 -5.56 -4.66 -1.07
CA GLN A 49 -5.98 -6.06 -1.28
C GLN A 49 -5.21 -7.03 -0.38
N LEU A 50 -3.90 -6.84 -0.19
CA LEU A 50 -3.10 -7.70 0.69
C LEU A 50 -3.54 -7.60 2.15
N VAL A 51 -3.89 -6.40 2.60
CA VAL A 51 -4.45 -6.17 3.94
C VAL A 51 -5.81 -6.85 4.08
N GLU A 52 -6.70 -6.69 3.11
CA GLU A 52 -8.03 -7.32 3.11
C GLU A 52 -7.94 -8.86 3.05
N ASP A 53 -7.01 -9.41 2.27
CA ASP A 53 -6.79 -10.87 2.18
C ASP A 53 -6.37 -11.44 3.54
N LEU A 54 -5.43 -10.78 4.23
CA LEU A 54 -5.02 -11.19 5.57
C LEU A 54 -6.13 -11.03 6.61
N LEU A 55 -6.88 -9.92 6.58
CA LEU A 55 -8.00 -9.71 7.49
C LEU A 55 -9.06 -10.79 7.32
N ASN A 56 -9.39 -11.15 6.08
CA ASN A 56 -10.35 -12.22 5.79
C ASN A 56 -9.83 -13.61 6.16
N ARG A 57 -8.50 -13.80 6.16
CA ARG A 57 -7.87 -15.06 6.56
C ARG A 57 -7.94 -15.30 8.07
N GLU A 58 -7.81 -14.25 8.88
CA GLU A 58 -7.95 -14.35 10.35
C GLU A 58 -9.40 -14.57 10.81
N VAL A 59 -10.38 -14.24 9.96
CA VAL A 59 -11.82 -14.39 10.26
C VAL A 59 -12.32 -15.83 10.04
N ARG A 60 -11.48 -16.76 9.56
CA ARG A 60 -11.90 -18.13 9.19
C ARG A 60 -11.42 -19.22 10.13
#